data_AF-V4XS15-F1
#
_entry.id   AF-V4XS15-F1
#
_cell.length_a   1.000
_cell.length_b   1.000
_cell.length_c   1.000
_cell.angle_alpha   90.00
_cell.angle_beta   90.00
_cell.angle_gamma   90.00
#
_symmetry.space_group_name_H-M   'P 1'
#
loop_
_entity.id
_entity.type
_entity.pdbx_description
1 polymer ?
#
loop_
_entity_poly.entity_id
_entity_poly.type
_entity_poly.pdbx_seq_one_letter_code
_entity_poly.pdbx_strand_id
1 'polypeptide(L)'
;MEDDAQANEGDMMTDGSGGSAGSDDFAGELAYARELLDADDIRAVHVGVVRGEEVDTTFAQRGETQQEQGLQALSLLAAHVRLVAAEAGVEPSTVAADAASLASEVDEIPAELDDS
;
A
#
# COMPACT_ATOMS: atom_id res chain seq x y z
N MET A 1 -14.79 58.43 -24.14
CA MET A 1 -14.15 57.92 -25.36
C MET A 1 -12.66 58.03 -25.10
N GLU A 2 -12.16 57.21 -24.16
CA GLU A 2 -11.64 55.83 -24.40
C GLU A 2 -10.24 55.98 -25.04
N ASP A 3 -9.15 55.40 -24.56
CA ASP A 3 -9.01 54.07 -23.96
C ASP A 3 -7.65 53.97 -23.24
N ASP A 4 -7.70 53.44 -22.03
CA ASP A 4 -6.79 52.49 -21.38
C ASP A 4 -5.26 52.62 -21.47
N ALA A 5 -4.72 53.24 -20.43
CA ALA A 5 -3.44 52.85 -19.86
C ALA A 5 -3.68 51.85 -18.72
N GLN A 6 -3.35 50.58 -18.94
CA GLN A 6 -2.79 49.71 -17.89
C GLN A 6 -2.14 48.47 -18.52
N ALA A 7 -0.82 48.50 -18.55
CA ALA A 7 0.01 47.32 -18.70
C ALA A 7 -0.30 46.37 -17.53
N ASN A 8 -0.69 45.14 -17.85
CA ASN A 8 -0.61 44.04 -16.90
C ASN A 8 0.37 43.02 -17.45
N GLU A 9 1.66 43.27 -17.21
CA GLU A 9 2.67 42.23 -17.20
C GLU A 9 2.37 41.35 -15.99
N GLY A 10 1.47 40.39 -16.21
CA GLY A 10 1.16 39.32 -15.28
C GLY A 10 2.34 38.37 -15.23
N ASP A 11 3.26 38.75 -14.36
CA ASP A 11 4.39 38.03 -13.83
C ASP A 11 4.18 36.51 -13.73
N MET A 12 5.26 35.82 -14.04
CA MET A 12 5.43 34.38 -13.98
C MET A 12 5.10 33.87 -12.57
N MET A 13 4.02 33.11 -12.46
CA MET A 13 3.87 32.11 -11.40
C MET A 13 3.79 30.75 -12.09
N THR A 14 4.95 30.25 -12.52
CA THR A 14 5.13 28.80 -12.65
C THR A 14 5.29 28.30 -11.22
N ASP A 15 4.18 28.15 -10.49
CA ASP A 15 4.27 27.47 -9.20
C ASP A 15 4.60 26.00 -9.47
N GLY A 16 5.61 25.53 -8.74
CA GLY A 16 6.13 24.19 -8.88
C GLY A 16 5.14 23.19 -8.30
N SER A 17 4.14 22.81 -9.10
CA SER A 17 3.30 21.63 -8.82
C SER A 17 4.09 20.34 -9.10
N GLY A 18 5.18 20.17 -8.34
CA GLY A 18 5.97 18.96 -8.24
C GLY A 18 5.93 18.34 -6.84
N GLY A 19 5.13 18.91 -5.92
CA GLY A 19 5.04 18.48 -4.51
C GLY A 19 3.64 18.05 -4.04
N SER A 20 2.59 18.16 -4.87
CA SER A 20 1.21 17.81 -4.48
C SER A 20 0.75 16.45 -5.03
N ALA A 21 1.25 16.04 -6.22
CA ALA A 21 0.80 14.81 -6.89
C ALA A 21 0.91 13.56 -5.98
N GLY A 22 2.06 13.34 -5.33
CA GLY A 22 2.24 12.17 -4.46
C GLY A 22 1.40 12.18 -3.17
N SER A 23 1.05 13.37 -2.65
CA SER A 23 0.18 13.49 -1.47
C SER A 23 -1.30 13.32 -1.84
N ASP A 24 -1.69 13.84 -3.01
CA ASP A 24 -3.05 13.76 -3.54
C ASP A 24 -3.37 12.34 -4.03
N ASP A 25 -2.39 11.66 -4.65
CA ASP A 25 -2.48 10.24 -5.04
C ASP A 25 -2.61 9.35 -3.80
N PHE A 26 -1.80 9.57 -2.76
CA PHE A 26 -1.93 8.83 -1.49
C PHE A 26 -3.28 9.04 -0.83
N ALA A 27 -3.77 10.28 -0.77
CA ALA A 27 -5.07 10.59 -0.18
C ALA A 27 -6.23 9.94 -0.97
N GLY A 28 -6.13 9.92 -2.32
CA GLY A 28 -7.09 9.26 -3.21
C GLY A 28 -7.13 7.74 -3.01
N GLU A 29 -5.97 7.09 -3.05
CA GLU A 29 -5.86 5.64 -2.82
C GLU A 29 -6.32 5.24 -1.42
N LEU A 30 -6.02 6.04 -0.40
CA LEU A 30 -6.52 5.81 0.96
C LEU A 30 -8.05 5.94 1.05
N ALA A 31 -8.63 6.91 0.35
CA ALA A 31 -10.09 7.08 0.29
C ALA A 31 -10.75 5.89 -0.41
N TYR A 32 -10.20 5.45 -1.54
CA TYR A 32 -10.66 4.26 -2.26
C TYR A 32 -10.56 2.99 -1.41
N ALA A 33 -9.44 2.79 -0.71
CA ALA A 33 -9.27 1.67 0.20
C ALA A 33 -10.33 1.65 1.31
N ARG A 34 -10.68 2.82 1.86
CA ARG A 34 -11.76 2.93 2.87
C ARG A 34 -13.13 2.57 2.28
N GLU A 35 -13.44 3.06 1.08
CA GLU A 35 -14.68 2.71 0.39
C GLU A 35 -14.79 1.19 0.15
N LEU A 36 -13.69 0.54 -0.24
CA LEU A 36 -13.65 -0.92 -0.38
C LEU A 36 -13.93 -1.65 0.94
N LEU A 37 -13.48 -1.09 2.08
CA LEU A 37 -13.70 -1.68 3.42
C LEU A 37 -15.13 -1.50 3.93
N ASP A 38 -15.86 -0.50 3.44
CA ASP A 38 -17.26 -0.25 3.80
C ASP A 38 -18.25 -1.20 3.10
N ALA A 39 -17.77 -2.09 2.22
CA ALA A 39 -18.61 -3.06 1.51
C ALA A 39 -19.10 -4.21 2.44
N ASP A 40 -20.40 -4.55 2.33
CA ASP A 40 -21.03 -5.56 3.19
C ASP A 40 -20.65 -7.02 2.87
N ASP A 41 -20.08 -7.27 1.68
CA ASP A 41 -19.83 -8.61 1.15
C ASP A 41 -18.36 -9.07 1.23
N ILE A 42 -17.49 -8.29 1.88
CA ILE A 42 -16.08 -8.61 2.07
C ILE A 42 -15.93 -9.95 2.81
N ARG A 43 -15.14 -10.85 2.22
CA ARG A 43 -14.86 -12.19 2.78
C ARG A 43 -13.48 -12.33 3.40
N ALA A 44 -12.52 -11.52 2.98
CA ALA A 44 -11.18 -11.49 3.55
C ALA A 44 -10.55 -10.11 3.36
N VAL A 45 -9.71 -9.71 4.31
CA VAL A 45 -8.94 -8.46 4.29
C VAL A 45 -7.56 -8.69 4.90
N HIS A 46 -6.54 -8.14 4.24
CA HIS A 46 -5.19 -7.99 4.77
C HIS A 46 -4.81 -6.52 4.69
N VAL A 47 -4.46 -5.91 5.82
CA VAL A 47 -4.06 -4.51 5.89
C VAL A 47 -2.65 -4.45 6.47
N GLY A 48 -1.75 -3.77 5.78
CA GLY A 48 -0.45 -3.36 6.28
C GLY A 48 -0.38 -1.84 6.38
N VAL A 49 0.05 -1.31 7.53
CA VAL A 49 0.23 0.11 7.76
C VAL A 49 1.68 0.37 8.12
N VAL A 50 2.35 1.21 7.34
CA VAL A 50 3.72 1.66 7.63
C VAL A 50 3.65 2.93 8.45
N ARG A 51 4.29 2.93 9.64
CA ARG A 51 4.43 4.09 10.51
C ARG A 51 5.89 4.30 10.87
N GLY A 52 6.53 5.24 10.19
CA GLY A 52 7.99 5.41 10.31
C GLY A 52 8.69 4.16 9.81
N GLU A 53 9.40 3.47 10.71
CA GLU A 53 10.12 2.22 10.42
C GLU A 53 9.34 0.97 10.84
N GLU A 54 8.20 1.12 11.53
CA GLU A 54 7.36 0.02 11.97
C GLU A 54 6.29 -0.33 10.94
N VAL A 55 5.98 -1.62 10.81
CA VAL A 55 4.92 -2.13 9.95
C VAL A 55 3.93 -2.91 10.80
N ASP A 56 2.73 -2.36 10.98
CA ASP A 56 1.60 -3.05 11.60
C ASP A 56 0.83 -3.82 10.53
N THR A 57 0.59 -5.11 10.74
CA THR A 57 -0.23 -5.92 9.85
C THR A 57 -1.40 -6.57 10.58
N THR A 58 -2.55 -6.64 9.91
CA THR A 58 -3.72 -7.37 10.41
C THR A 58 -4.35 -8.17 9.29
N PHE A 59 -4.82 -9.36 9.63
CA PHE A 59 -5.47 -10.27 8.71
C PHE A 59 -6.77 -10.79 9.32
N ALA A 60 -7.88 -10.62 8.58
CA ALA A 60 -9.18 -11.11 8.97
C ALA A 60 -9.88 -11.78 7.79
N GLN A 61 -10.46 -12.95 8.03
CA GLN A 61 -11.12 -13.75 6.99
C GLN A 61 -12.37 -14.44 7.53
N ARG A 62 -13.34 -14.67 6.63
CA ARG A 62 -14.60 -15.37 6.90
C ARG A 62 -14.77 -16.51 5.90
N GLY A 63 -14.73 -17.74 6.39
CA GLY A 63 -15.07 -18.95 5.62
C GLY A 63 -15.73 -19.99 6.52
N GLU A 64 -16.59 -20.81 5.95
CA GLU A 64 -17.36 -21.83 6.67
C GLU A 64 -16.50 -23.07 6.96
N THR A 65 -15.45 -23.27 6.15
CA THR A 65 -14.49 -24.37 6.29
C THR A 65 -13.05 -23.88 6.31
N GLN A 66 -12.16 -24.70 6.88
CA GLN A 66 -10.70 -24.43 6.89
C GLN A 66 -10.12 -24.40 5.47
N GLN A 67 -10.68 -25.20 4.55
CA GLN A 67 -10.25 -25.26 3.16
C GLN A 67 -10.58 -23.95 2.44
N GLU A 68 -11.79 -23.41 2.61
CA GLU A 68 -12.18 -22.12 2.02
C GLU A 68 -11.32 -20.98 2.56
N GLN A 69 -11.09 -20.97 3.87
CA GLN A 69 -10.22 -20.02 4.55
C GLN A 69 -8.78 -20.06 3.99
N GLY A 70 -8.21 -21.26 3.82
CA GLY A 70 -6.88 -21.41 3.24
C GLY A 70 -6.79 -20.94 1.79
N LEU A 71 -7.80 -21.23 0.96
CA LEU A 71 -7.85 -20.76 -0.43
C LEU A 71 -8.00 -19.24 -0.52
N GLN A 72 -8.77 -18.62 0.37
CA GLN A 72 -8.91 -17.17 0.44
C GLN A 72 -7.57 -16.51 0.81
N ALA A 73 -6.88 -17.02 1.82
CA ALA A 73 -5.56 -16.53 2.21
C ALA A 73 -4.55 -16.65 1.06
N LEU A 74 -4.50 -17.80 0.37
CA LEU A 74 -3.62 -18.01 -0.78
C LEU A 74 -3.96 -17.09 -1.97
N SER A 75 -5.24 -16.86 -2.22
CA SER A 75 -5.69 -15.96 -3.29
C SER A 75 -5.27 -14.52 -3.01
N LEU A 76 -5.37 -14.09 -1.75
CA LEU A 76 -4.95 -12.76 -1.32
C LEU A 76 -3.42 -12.60 -1.38
N LEU A 77 -2.67 -13.61 -0.93
CA LEU A 77 -1.21 -13.64 -1.08
C LEU A 77 -0.81 -13.56 -2.56
N ALA A 78 -1.46 -14.32 -3.44
CA ALA A 78 -1.17 -14.28 -4.88
C ALA A 78 -1.46 -12.90 -5.49
N ALA A 79 -2.54 -12.24 -5.07
CA ALA A 79 -2.82 -10.86 -5.48
C ALA A 79 -1.74 -9.90 -4.99
N HIS A 80 -1.30 -10.03 -3.75
CA HIS A 80 -0.24 -9.19 -3.17
C HIS A 80 1.10 -9.37 -3.88
N VAL A 81 1.52 -10.61 -4.13
CA VAL A 81 2.75 -10.91 -4.87
C VAL A 81 2.73 -10.30 -6.27
N ARG A 82 1.59 -10.37 -6.97
CA ARG A 82 1.45 -9.74 -8.29
C ARG A 82 1.57 -8.22 -8.24
N LEU A 83 0.95 -7.59 -7.25
CA LEU A 83 1.03 -6.14 -7.06
C LEU A 83 2.48 -5.71 -6.82
N VAL A 84 3.15 -6.32 -5.85
CA VAL A 84 4.55 -6.00 -5.52
C VAL A 84 5.48 -6.26 -6.71
N ALA A 85 5.27 -7.35 -7.44
CA ALA A 85 6.04 -7.66 -8.64
C ALA A 85 5.90 -6.59 -9.74
N ALA A 86 4.69 -6.08 -9.95
CA ALA A 86 4.44 -5.00 -10.90
C ALA A 86 5.16 -3.71 -10.50
N GLU A 87 5.09 -3.33 -9.22
CA GLU A 87 5.77 -2.14 -8.69
C GLU A 87 7.30 -2.25 -8.74
N ALA A 88 7.83 -3.43 -8.42
CA ALA A 88 9.28 -3.69 -8.44
C ALA A 88 9.82 -3.97 -9.85
N GLY A 89 8.97 -4.16 -10.86
CA GLY A 89 9.37 -4.49 -12.22
C GLY A 89 10.05 -5.86 -12.36
N VAL A 90 9.66 -6.82 -11.52
CA VAL A 90 10.22 -8.19 -11.50
C VAL A 90 9.14 -9.25 -11.68
N GLU A 91 9.54 -10.49 -11.90
CA GLU A 91 8.60 -11.61 -12.02
C GLU A 91 7.99 -11.97 -10.65
N PRO A 92 6.70 -12.36 -10.59
CA PRO A 92 6.04 -12.77 -9.34
C PRO A 92 6.77 -13.89 -8.58
N SER A 93 7.43 -14.81 -9.27
CA SER A 93 8.20 -15.89 -8.63
C SER A 93 9.42 -15.38 -7.87
N THR A 94 10.02 -14.27 -8.32
CA THR A 94 11.17 -13.64 -7.65
C THR A 94 10.72 -13.03 -6.32
N VAL A 95 9.64 -12.24 -6.33
CA VAL A 95 9.06 -11.67 -5.11
C VAL A 95 8.71 -12.75 -4.09
N ALA A 96 8.10 -13.86 -4.55
CA ALA A 96 7.75 -14.96 -3.66
C ALA A 96 8.97 -15.63 -3.02
N ALA A 97 10.06 -15.80 -3.78
CA ALA A 97 11.30 -16.38 -3.27
C ALA A 97 12.02 -15.46 -2.27
N ASP A 98 12.07 -14.16 -2.56
CA ASP A 98 12.68 -13.16 -1.68
C ASP A 98 11.89 -13.04 -0.38
N ALA A 99 10.56 -12.97 -0.45
CA ALA A 99 9.69 -12.94 0.72
C ALA A 99 9.85 -14.20 1.59
N ALA A 100 9.98 -15.38 0.97
CA ALA A 100 10.23 -16.63 1.71
C ALA A 100 11.59 -16.63 2.42
N SER A 101 12.62 -16.03 1.80
CA SER A 101 13.94 -15.88 2.39
C SER A 101 13.90 -14.94 3.60
N LEU A 102 13.30 -13.76 3.44
CA LEU A 102 13.12 -12.77 4.52
C LEU A 102 12.32 -13.34 5.69
N ALA A 103 11.24 -14.09 5.42
CA ALA A 103 10.45 -14.72 6.47
C ALA A 103 11.26 -15.74 7.28
N SER A 104 12.17 -16.47 6.62
CA SER A 104 13.05 -17.42 7.29
C SER A 104 14.08 -16.72 8.19
N GLU A 105 14.59 -15.56 7.78
CA GLU A 105 15.51 -14.75 8.58
C GLU A 105 14.85 -14.17 9.85
N VAL A 106 13.55 -13.82 9.78
CA VAL A 106 12.78 -13.32 10.94
C VAL A 106 12.52 -14.43 11.95
N ASP A 107 12.23 -15.66 11.51
CA ASP A 107 12.10 -16.83 12.40
C ASP A 107 13.44 -17.20 13.09
N GLU A 108 14.57 -16.79 12.49
CA GLU A 108 15.91 -17.05 13.02
C GLU A 108 16.40 -16.00 14.02
N ILE A 109 15.66 -14.92 14.31
CA ILE A 109 16.00 -14.01 15.42
C ILE A 109 15.58 -14.68 16.73
N PRO A 110 16.52 -15.22 17.53
CA PRO A 110 16.17 -15.77 18.82
C PRO A 110 15.78 -14.60 19.73
N ALA A 111 14.78 -14.83 20.59
CA ALA A 111 14.44 -13.97 21.72
C ALA A 111 15.57 -13.97 22.77
N GLU A 112 16.77 -13.55 22.38
CA GLU A 112 17.88 -13.41 23.29
C GLU A 112 18.11 -11.93 23.61
N LEU A 113 17.99 -11.67 24.92
CA LEU A 113 18.51 -10.57 25.72
C LEU A 113 17.54 -9.42 26.04
N ASP A 114 16.72 -9.62 27.08
CA ASP A 114 16.73 -8.69 28.22
C ASP A 114 16.30 -9.42 29.51
N ASP A 115 17.24 -10.20 30.05
CA ASP A 115 17.31 -10.50 31.49
C ASP A 115 18.58 -9.77 31.96
N SER A 116 18.42 -8.62 32.61
CA SER A 116 19.48 -7.89 33.33
C SER A 116 18.89 -7.06 34.46
#